data_AF-A0A554LUU0-F1
#
_entry.id   AF-A0A554LUU0-F1
#
_cell.length_a   1.000
_cell.length_b   1.000
_cell.length_c   1.000
_cell.angle_alpha   90.00
_cell.angle_beta   90.00
_cell.angle_gamma   90.00
#
_symmetry.space_group_name_H-M   'P 1'
#
loop_
_entity.id
_entity.type
_entity.pdbx_description
1 polymer ?
#
loop_
_entity_poly.entity_id
_entity_poly.type
_entity_poly.pdbx_seq_one_letter_code
_entity_poly.pdbx_strand_id
1 'polypeptide(L)'
;MQDESKKFFEKLAGSAEDEVIKEIIETSDEENDKDEIVSIEKENSAVASQDIFEEGEGSLTIDVYQAKDEIVVESTIAGVKSEDLDVSINNDSVTIRGKREKEAKIKDEDYFYQECYWGKFSRTIILPQEIDSENSAASLKNGILTIHMPKLNRQKSKKLKVKFD
;
A
#
# COMPACT_ATOMS: atom_id res chain seq x y z
N MET A 1 13.44 -7.08 -45.25
CA MET A 1 12.49 -6.42 -44.32
C MET A 1 12.96 -6.35 -42.86
N GLN A 2 14.21 -6.71 -42.52
CA GLN A 2 14.74 -6.59 -41.14
C GLN A 2 15.84 -5.51 -40.99
N ASP A 3 16.17 -4.78 -42.05
CA ASP A 3 17.31 -3.85 -42.08
C ASP A 3 16.90 -2.36 -42.04
N GLU A 4 15.61 -2.05 -42.26
CA GLU A 4 15.10 -0.67 -42.11
C GLU A 4 14.63 -0.36 -40.68
N SER A 5 14.20 -1.37 -39.91
CA SER A 5 13.77 -1.15 -38.52
C SER A 5 14.94 -0.85 -37.60
N LYS A 6 16.12 -1.45 -37.82
CA LYS A 6 17.32 -1.16 -37.02
C LYS A 6 17.85 0.25 -37.25
N LYS A 7 17.87 0.71 -38.50
CA LYS A 7 18.27 2.10 -38.86
C LYS A 7 17.30 3.16 -38.34
N PHE A 8 16.03 2.81 -38.13
CA PHE A 8 15.05 3.70 -37.51
C PHE A 8 15.33 3.92 -36.02
N PHE A 9 15.68 2.86 -35.28
CA PHE A 9 16.01 2.96 -33.85
C PHE A 9 17.38 3.61 -33.57
N GLU A 10 18.39 3.41 -34.44
CA GLU A 10 19.67 4.14 -34.35
C GLU A 10 19.52 5.65 -34.62
N LYS A 11 18.50 6.07 -35.37
CA LYS A 11 18.23 7.49 -35.66
C LYS A 11 17.41 8.19 -34.58
N LEU A 12 16.75 7.44 -33.69
CA LEU A 12 16.09 7.97 -32.49
C LEU A 12 17.03 8.05 -31.29
N ALA A 13 18.02 7.15 -31.21
CA ALA A 13 19.13 7.24 -30.26
C ALA A 13 20.17 8.23 -30.79
N GLY A 14 19.82 9.53 -30.73
CA GLY A 14 20.79 10.59 -30.93
C GLY A 14 21.95 10.43 -29.93
N SER A 15 23.08 9.98 -30.45
CA SER A 15 24.44 10.08 -29.92
C SER A 15 24.65 11.31 -29.03
N ALA A 16 24.58 11.13 -27.71
CA ALA A 16 25.09 12.08 -26.72
C ALA A 16 25.46 11.43 -25.37
N GLU A 17 25.60 10.09 -25.29
CA GLU A 17 25.91 9.42 -24.02
C GLU A 17 27.39 9.04 -23.83
N ASP A 18 28.27 9.34 -24.79
CA ASP A 18 29.71 9.01 -24.68
C ASP A 18 30.64 10.24 -24.54
N GLU A 19 30.12 11.47 -24.48
CA GLU A 19 30.94 12.69 -24.29
C GLU A 19 30.88 13.29 -22.88
N VAL A 20 29.82 13.01 -22.09
CA VAL A 20 29.64 13.61 -20.74
C VAL A 20 30.62 13.03 -19.72
N ILE A 21 31.06 11.78 -19.91
CA ILE A 21 31.97 11.09 -18.96
C ILE A 21 33.41 11.64 -19.05
N LYS A 22 33.78 12.34 -20.12
CA LYS A 22 35.11 12.97 -20.23
C LYS A 22 35.21 14.32 -19.52
N GLU A 23 34.10 15.03 -19.31
CA GLU A 23 34.13 16.37 -18.69
C GLU A 23 34.21 16.32 -17.16
N ILE A 24 33.89 15.17 -16.54
CA ILE A 24 33.96 14.99 -15.08
C ILE A 24 35.40 14.68 -14.60
N ILE A 25 36.31 14.29 -15.52
CA ILE A 25 37.66 13.81 -15.16
C ILE A 25 38.74 14.89 -15.32
N GLU A 26 38.47 16.02 -15.99
CA GLU A 26 39.51 17.03 -16.33
C GLU A 26 39.57 18.29 -15.45
N THR A 27 38.99 18.29 -14.25
CA THR A 27 39.29 19.33 -13.24
C THR A 27 39.78 18.71 -11.94
N SER A 28 40.92 18.03 -12.03
CA SER A 28 41.86 17.88 -10.92
C SER A 28 43.10 18.69 -11.26
N ASP A 29 43.32 19.78 -10.51
CA ASP A 29 44.55 20.53 -10.20
C ASP A 29 44.03 21.85 -9.59
N GLU A 30 44.06 22.10 -8.28
CA GLU A 30 45.24 22.19 -7.41
C GLU A 30 44.92 21.77 -5.95
N GLU A 31 46.02 21.52 -5.24
CA GLU A 31 46.22 20.72 -4.03
C GLU A 31 45.88 21.38 -2.66
N ASN A 32 45.99 20.50 -1.64
CA ASN A 32 46.06 20.67 -0.17
C ASN A 32 44.72 20.55 0.57
N ASP A 33 44.49 19.60 1.48
CA ASP A 33 45.41 18.85 2.35
C ASP A 33 44.98 17.38 2.47
N LYS A 34 45.97 16.48 2.38
CA LYS A 34 45.86 15.07 2.74
C LYS A 34 46.12 14.98 4.23
N ASP A 35 45.09 14.69 5.02
CA ASP A 35 45.17 13.95 6.29
C ASP A 35 43.78 13.92 6.93
N GLU A 36 42.96 12.93 6.57
CA GLU A 36 41.96 12.26 7.44
C GLU A 36 41.14 11.24 6.63
N ILE A 37 41.83 10.25 6.05
CA ILE A 37 41.20 8.96 5.70
C ILE A 37 41.54 7.99 6.83
N VAL A 38 40.83 8.08 7.96
CA VAL A 38 40.88 7.06 9.01
C VAL A 38 39.49 6.90 9.65
N SER A 39 38.81 5.82 9.23
CA SER A 39 37.96 5.00 10.10
C SER A 39 36.68 5.60 10.68
N ILE A 40 35.56 5.53 9.95
CA ILE A 40 34.23 5.47 10.59
C ILE A 40 33.34 4.46 9.83
N GLU A 41 33.67 3.17 9.96
CA GLU A 41 32.65 2.13 10.01
C GLU A 41 32.63 1.57 11.44
N LYS A 42 31.41 1.45 11.96
CA LYS A 42 30.98 0.82 13.21
C LYS A 42 30.88 1.70 14.46
N GLU A 43 29.59 2.00 14.72
CA GLU A 43 28.88 1.93 16.00
C GLU A 43 28.46 3.23 16.69
N ASN A 44 27.14 3.27 16.90
CA ASN A 44 26.30 4.10 17.77
C ASN A 44 25.89 5.48 17.22
N SER A 45 24.64 5.63 16.78
CA SER A 45 23.38 5.63 17.57
C SER A 45 23.06 7.02 18.09
N ALA A 46 21.84 7.44 17.77
CA ALA A 46 21.10 8.54 18.39
C ALA A 46 21.60 9.96 18.13
N VAL A 47 21.21 10.53 16.98
CA VAL A 47 20.51 11.83 17.00
C VAL A 47 19.49 11.86 15.88
N ALA A 48 18.28 12.24 16.26
CA ALA A 48 17.06 12.17 15.49
C ALA A 48 17.04 13.14 14.31
N SER A 49 16.77 12.62 13.12
CA SER A 49 15.95 13.34 12.13
C SER A 49 14.49 13.05 12.48
N GLN A 50 14.05 13.75 13.53
CA GLN A 50 12.65 13.98 13.84
C GLN A 50 12.09 14.78 12.66
N ASP A 51 11.50 14.07 11.69
CA ASP A 51 10.46 14.50 10.74
C ASP A 51 10.50 13.59 9.49
N ILE A 52 9.99 12.37 9.62
CA ILE A 52 9.37 11.66 8.50
C ILE A 52 7.97 11.29 9.00
N PHE A 53 7.05 12.22 8.75
CA PHE A 53 5.59 12.16 8.80
C PHE A 53 4.99 10.90 9.45
N GLU A 54 4.12 11.08 10.45
CA GLU A 54 3.02 10.14 10.66
C GLU A 54 2.19 10.10 9.36
N GLU A 55 2.61 9.32 8.36
CA GLU A 55 1.79 8.98 7.23
C GLU A 55 0.58 8.24 7.79
N GLY A 56 -0.55 8.95 7.89
CA GLY A 56 -1.82 8.34 8.27
C GLY A 56 -2.08 7.11 7.39
N GLU A 57 -2.60 6.04 8.00
CA GLU A 57 -3.02 4.85 7.26
C GLU A 57 -4.03 5.26 6.18
N GLY A 58 -3.78 4.84 4.93
CA GLY A 58 -4.69 5.09 3.82
C GLY A 58 -6.07 4.51 4.08
N SER A 59 -7.11 5.20 3.58
CA SER A 59 -8.48 4.72 3.71
C SER A 59 -8.75 3.62 2.67
N LEU A 60 -9.15 2.44 3.14
CA LEU A 60 -9.63 1.38 2.25
C LEU A 60 -11.10 1.66 1.88
N THR A 61 -11.38 1.77 0.59
CA THR A 61 -12.75 1.83 0.05
C THR A 61 -13.40 0.45 0.16
N ILE A 62 -14.65 0.43 0.61
CA ILE A 62 -15.39 -0.80 0.87
C ILE A 62 -16.85 -0.64 0.45
N ASP A 63 -17.45 -1.75 0.05
CA ASP A 63 -18.89 -1.93 0.01
C ASP A 63 -19.30 -2.88 1.14
N VAL A 64 -20.41 -2.55 1.81
CA VAL A 64 -20.99 -3.39 2.87
C VAL A 64 -22.45 -3.56 2.58
N TYR A 65 -22.90 -4.81 2.42
CA TYR A 65 -24.29 -5.12 2.11
C TYR A 65 -24.76 -6.36 2.86
N GLN A 66 -26.07 -6.49 2.99
CA GLN A 66 -26.68 -7.69 3.58
C GLN A 66 -27.22 -8.61 2.49
N ALA A 67 -26.96 -9.90 2.63
CA ALA A 67 -27.75 -10.94 2.01
C ALA A 67 -28.79 -11.45 3.02
N LYS A 68 -29.50 -12.52 2.65
CA LYS A 68 -30.56 -13.11 3.47
C LYS A 68 -30.02 -13.53 4.85
N ASP A 69 -28.96 -14.33 4.87
CA ASP A 69 -28.46 -14.99 6.07
C ASP A 69 -27.03 -14.55 6.46
N GLU A 70 -26.47 -13.56 5.75
CA GLU A 70 -25.10 -13.08 5.97
C GLU A 70 -24.97 -11.56 5.73
N ILE A 71 -23.86 -11.01 6.22
CA ILE A 71 -23.33 -9.70 5.85
C ILE A 71 -22.11 -9.95 4.95
N VAL A 72 -21.99 -9.17 3.88
CA VAL A 72 -20.87 -9.27 2.93
C VAL A 72 -20.13 -7.94 2.88
N VAL A 73 -18.80 -8.02 2.90
CA VAL A 73 -17.90 -6.87 2.69
C VAL A 73 -17.07 -7.12 1.45
N GLU A 74 -17.01 -6.13 0.57
CA GLU A 74 -16.19 -6.16 -0.64
C GLU A 74 -15.24 -4.97 -0.69
N SER A 75 -14.03 -5.18 -1.22
CA SER A 75 -13.05 -4.12 -1.40
C SER A 75 -12.10 -4.41 -2.55
N THR A 76 -11.72 -3.36 -3.30
CA THR A 76 -10.66 -3.44 -4.30
C THR A 76 -9.29 -3.37 -3.63
N ILE A 77 -8.55 -4.48 -3.67
CA ILE A 77 -7.22 -4.65 -3.06
C ILE A 77 -6.21 -5.06 -4.15
N ALA A 78 -6.12 -4.25 -5.21
CA ALA A 78 -5.14 -4.44 -6.27
C ALA A 78 -3.72 -4.14 -5.76
N GLY A 79 -2.73 -4.92 -6.23
CA GLY A 79 -1.32 -4.71 -5.95
C GLY A 79 -0.86 -5.09 -4.53
N VAL A 80 -1.66 -5.84 -3.78
CA VAL A 80 -1.32 -6.35 -2.45
C VAL A 80 -1.01 -7.84 -2.55
N LYS A 81 0.12 -8.26 -1.98
CA LYS A 81 0.43 -9.68 -1.85
C LYS A 81 -0.41 -10.28 -0.73
N SER A 82 -0.79 -11.54 -0.83
CA SER A 82 -1.61 -12.19 0.20
C SER A 82 -0.99 -12.15 1.60
N GLU A 83 0.34 -12.16 1.69
CA GLU A 83 1.10 -12.05 2.96
C GLU A 83 1.05 -10.64 3.59
N ASP A 84 0.75 -9.61 2.80
CA ASP A 84 0.64 -8.21 3.22
C ASP A 84 -0.81 -7.80 3.52
N LEU A 85 -1.74 -8.77 3.61
CA LEU A 85 -3.16 -8.55 3.89
C LEU A 85 -3.57 -9.30 5.16
N ASP A 86 -4.06 -8.55 6.14
CA ASP A 86 -4.63 -9.07 7.39
C ASP A 86 -6.13 -8.77 7.47
N VAL A 87 -6.89 -9.79 7.84
CA VAL A 87 -8.34 -9.67 8.08
C VAL A 87 -8.63 -10.23 9.46
N SER A 88 -9.01 -9.33 10.37
CA SER A 88 -9.37 -9.66 11.75
C SER A 88 -10.88 -9.52 11.93
N ILE A 89 -11.54 -10.57 12.42
CA ILE A 89 -13.01 -10.62 12.59
C ILE A 89 -13.35 -10.86 14.06
N ASN A 90 -14.28 -10.06 14.58
CA ASN A 90 -14.97 -10.26 15.85
C ASN A 90 -16.47 -10.40 15.59
N ASN A 91 -17.24 -10.74 16.63
CA ASN A 91 -18.69 -10.93 16.51
C ASN A 91 -19.45 -9.71 15.98
N ASP A 92 -18.95 -8.49 16.18
CA ASP A 92 -19.63 -7.24 15.85
C ASP A 92 -18.81 -6.33 14.93
N SER A 93 -17.64 -6.78 14.47
CA SER A 93 -16.71 -5.94 13.72
C SER A 93 -15.77 -6.73 12.85
N VAL A 94 -15.35 -6.14 11.73
CA VAL A 94 -14.29 -6.64 10.87
C VAL A 94 -13.27 -5.54 10.63
N THR A 95 -11.98 -5.89 10.71
CA THR A 95 -10.86 -4.99 10.44
C THR A 95 -10.03 -5.57 9.30
N ILE A 96 -9.78 -4.75 8.29
CA ILE A 96 -8.97 -5.08 7.12
C ILE A 96 -7.74 -4.18 7.15
N ARG A 97 -6.55 -4.76 7.14
CA ARG A 97 -5.27 -4.04 7.10
C ARG A 97 -4.39 -4.59 5.99
N GLY A 98 -3.56 -3.74 5.43
CA GLY A 98 -2.53 -4.21 4.52
C GLY A 98 -1.63 -3.11 3.97
N LYS A 99 -0.82 -3.45 2.97
CA LYS A 99 0.11 -2.51 2.33
C LYS A 99 0.09 -2.65 0.81
N ARG A 100 -0.01 -1.52 0.11
CA ARG A 100 0.20 -1.43 -1.34
C ARG A 100 1.62 -0.95 -1.60
N GLU A 101 2.39 -1.70 -2.38
CA GLU A 101 3.76 -1.32 -2.77
C GLU A 101 3.82 -0.88 -4.22
N LYS A 102 4.57 0.20 -4.48
CA LYS A 102 4.89 0.64 -5.82
C LYS A 102 6.22 0.04 -6.26
N GLU A 103 6.23 -0.70 -7.35
CA GLU A 103 7.46 -1.32 -7.86
C GLU A 103 8.43 -0.29 -8.47
N ALA A 104 7.89 0.69 -9.19
CA ALA A 104 8.69 1.71 -9.87
C ALA A 104 9.06 2.88 -8.94
N LYS A 105 10.36 3.20 -8.90
CA LYS A 105 10.88 4.42 -8.26
C LYS A 105 10.90 5.54 -9.29
N ILE A 106 9.86 6.36 -9.29
CA ILE A 106 9.73 7.55 -10.13
C ILE A 106 9.76 8.77 -9.20
N LYS A 107 10.51 9.81 -9.58
CA LYS A 107 10.59 11.03 -8.77
C LYS A 107 9.28 11.79 -8.83
N ASP A 108 8.98 12.56 -7.79
CA ASP A 108 7.72 13.29 -7.70
C ASP A 108 7.56 14.32 -8.83
N GLU A 109 8.66 14.93 -9.29
CA GLU A 109 8.71 15.89 -10.41
C GLU A 109 8.37 15.28 -11.77
N ASP A 110 8.45 13.95 -11.90
CA ASP A 110 8.21 13.24 -13.16
C ASP A 110 6.73 12.82 -13.33
N TYR A 111 5.88 13.01 -12.32
CA TYR A 111 4.44 12.75 -12.47
C TYR A 111 3.72 13.94 -13.09
N PHE A 112 2.91 13.65 -14.12
CA PHE A 112 1.83 14.58 -14.51
C PHE A 112 0.69 14.55 -13.47
N TYR A 113 0.32 13.35 -13.00
CA TYR A 113 -0.70 13.12 -11.97
C TYR A 113 -0.39 11.83 -11.19
N GLN A 114 -0.71 11.83 -9.89
CA GLN A 114 -0.57 10.66 -9.04
C GLN A 114 -1.81 10.53 -8.13
N GLU A 115 -2.78 9.74 -8.57
CA GLU A 115 -4.04 9.51 -7.83
C GLU A 115 -4.03 8.18 -7.06
N CYS A 116 -3.19 7.23 -7.47
CA CYS A 116 -3.06 5.94 -6.80
C CYS A 116 -2.40 6.09 -5.44
N TYR A 117 -3.06 5.58 -4.40
CA TYR A 117 -2.50 5.47 -3.06
C TYR A 117 -1.51 4.30 -2.96
N TRP A 118 -0.33 4.58 -2.42
CA TRP A 118 0.70 3.59 -2.07
C TRP A 118 1.03 3.74 -0.58
N GLY A 119 1.25 2.63 0.11
CA GLY A 119 1.45 2.63 1.56
C GLY A 119 0.50 1.70 2.32
N LYS A 120 0.50 1.84 3.64
CA LYS A 120 -0.33 1.04 4.54
C LYS A 120 -1.78 1.53 4.51
N PHE A 121 -2.74 0.62 4.53
CA PHE A 121 -4.16 0.95 4.65
C PHE A 121 -4.80 0.17 5.78
N SER A 122 -5.88 0.72 6.32
CA SER A 122 -6.66 0.10 7.38
C SER A 122 -8.10 0.56 7.34
N ARG A 123 -9.02 -0.36 7.64
CA ARG A 123 -10.43 -0.04 7.81
C ARG A 123 -11.07 -1.00 8.80
N THR A 124 -11.70 -0.44 9.83
CA THR A 124 -12.59 -1.18 10.74
C THR A 124 -14.03 -0.84 10.42
N ILE A 125 -14.86 -1.87 10.31
CA ILE A 125 -16.31 -1.79 10.10
C ILE A 125 -16.99 -2.32 11.35
N ILE A 126 -17.86 -1.50 11.94
CA ILE A 126 -18.82 -1.96 12.96
C ILE A 126 -20.02 -2.54 12.22
N LEU A 127 -20.36 -3.78 12.51
CA LEU A 127 -21.41 -4.51 11.83
C LEU A 127 -22.79 -4.15 12.40
N PRO A 128 -23.83 -4.04 11.55
CA PRO A 128 -25.18 -3.73 11.99
C PRO A 128 -25.85 -4.88 12.77
N GLN A 129 -25.27 -6.08 12.74
CA GLN A 129 -25.75 -7.27 13.44
C GLN A 129 -24.55 -8.15 13.81
N GLU A 130 -24.66 -8.89 14.92
CA GLU A 130 -23.68 -9.91 15.29
C GLU A 130 -23.57 -11.00 14.21
N ILE A 131 -22.35 -11.50 13.99
CA ILE A 131 -22.01 -12.55 13.03
C ILE A 131 -21.42 -13.78 13.72
N ASP A 132 -21.44 -14.90 13.02
CA ASP A 132 -20.71 -16.12 13.36
C ASP A 132 -19.28 -16.03 12.80
N SER A 133 -18.34 -15.59 13.63
CA SER A 133 -16.95 -15.38 13.22
C SER A 133 -16.24 -16.69 12.87
N GLU A 134 -16.62 -17.81 13.49
CA GLU A 134 -15.98 -19.11 13.25
C GLU A 134 -16.31 -19.66 11.85
N ASN A 135 -17.52 -19.38 11.37
CA ASN A 135 -18.00 -19.81 10.04
C ASN A 135 -17.87 -18.73 8.96
N SER A 136 -17.17 -17.62 9.24
CA SER A 136 -16.90 -16.57 8.27
C SER A 136 -15.78 -16.98 7.31
N ALA A 137 -15.83 -16.49 6.07
CA ALA A 137 -14.86 -16.82 5.03
C ALA A 137 -14.43 -15.57 4.25
N ALA A 138 -13.15 -15.50 3.89
CA ALA A 138 -12.60 -14.46 3.04
C ALA A 138 -11.96 -15.04 1.78
N SER A 139 -12.07 -14.32 0.66
CA SER A 139 -11.44 -14.71 -0.60
C SER A 139 -10.94 -13.49 -1.36
N LEU A 140 -9.81 -13.63 -2.04
CA LEU A 140 -9.24 -12.59 -2.91
C LEU A 140 -9.19 -13.13 -4.34
N LYS A 141 -10.00 -12.58 -5.23
CA LYS A 141 -10.07 -13.00 -6.64
C LYS A 141 -10.00 -11.78 -7.54
N ASN A 142 -9.07 -11.78 -8.49
CA ASN A 142 -8.88 -10.70 -9.45
C ASN A 142 -8.73 -9.30 -8.79
N GLY A 143 -8.06 -9.23 -7.65
CA GLY A 143 -7.86 -7.97 -6.91
C GLY A 143 -9.08 -7.48 -6.11
N ILE A 144 -10.12 -8.31 -5.97
CA ILE A 144 -11.29 -8.02 -5.14
C ILE A 144 -11.28 -8.94 -3.92
N LEU A 145 -11.21 -8.35 -2.74
CA LEU A 145 -11.43 -9.04 -1.46
C LEU A 145 -12.93 -9.12 -1.21
N THR A 146 -13.43 -10.32 -0.95
CA THR A 146 -14.82 -10.58 -0.54
C THR A 146 -14.80 -11.35 0.78
N ILE A 147 -15.52 -10.83 1.77
CA ILE A 147 -15.65 -11.43 3.10
C ILE A 147 -17.14 -11.74 3.33
N HIS A 148 -17.45 -13.03 3.52
CA HIS A 148 -18.78 -13.54 3.84
C HIS A 148 -18.85 -13.82 5.35
N MET A 149 -19.82 -13.20 6.02
CA MET A 149 -20.00 -13.31 7.48
C MET A 149 -21.46 -13.73 7.79
N PRO A 150 -21.71 -15.02 8.11
CA PRO A 150 -23.03 -15.49 8.48
C PRO A 150 -23.58 -14.73 9.70
N LYS A 151 -24.87 -14.36 9.67
CA LYS A 151 -25.51 -13.63 10.77
C LYS A 151 -25.73 -14.56 11.96
N LEU A 152 -25.39 -14.09 13.16
CA LEU A 152 -25.74 -14.78 14.40
C LEU A 152 -27.27 -14.66 14.59
N ASN A 153 -27.96 -15.79 14.52
CA ASN A 153 -29.41 -15.83 14.40
C ASN A 153 -30.11 -15.49 15.73
N ARG A 154 -30.28 -14.21 16.06
CA ARG A 154 -31.03 -13.74 17.22
C ARG A 154 -32.47 -13.39 16.86
N GLN A 155 -33.24 -14.37 16.37
CA GLN A 155 -34.70 -14.26 16.26
C GLN A 155 -35.40 -14.36 17.64
N LYS A 156 -34.99 -13.55 18.61
CA LYS A 156 -35.75 -13.34 19.84
C LYS A 156 -35.85 -11.85 20.13
N SER A 157 -36.71 -11.15 19.39
CA SER A 157 -37.13 -9.81 19.77
C SER A 157 -37.77 -9.89 21.16
N LYS A 158 -37.15 -9.29 22.17
CA LYS A 158 -37.77 -9.11 23.49
C LYS A 158 -38.63 -7.85 23.43
N LYS A 159 -39.96 -8.00 23.56
CA LYS A 159 -40.84 -6.86 23.83
C LYS A 159 -40.59 -6.40 25.27
N LEU A 160 -40.16 -5.16 25.43
CA LEU A 160 -40.05 -4.52 26.74
C LEU A 160 -41.36 -3.83 27.08
N LYS A 161 -41.85 -4.00 28.30
CA LYS A 161 -43.00 -3.26 28.82
C LYS A 161 -42.49 -1.98 29.48
N VAL A 162 -42.85 -0.83 28.93
CA VAL A 162 -42.53 0.48 29.52
C VAL A 162 -43.38 0.67 30.77
N LYS A 163 -42.73 0.95 31.91
CA LYS A 163 -43.39 1.42 33.12
C LYS A 163 -43.31 2.94 33.15
N PHE A 164 -44.40 3.58 33.50
CA PHE A 164 -44.45 5.01 33.79
C PHE A 164 -44.45 5.17 35.31
N ASP A 165 -43.67 6.13 35.80
CA ASP A 165 -43.68 6.58 37.19
C ASP A 165 -44.72 7.70 37.39
#